data_AF-A0A1B7MWS3-F1
#
_entry.id   AF-A0A1B7MWS3-F1
#
_cell.length_a   1.000
_cell.length_b   1.000
_cell.length_c   1.000
_cell.angle_alpha   90.00
_cell.angle_beta   90.00
_cell.angle_gamma   90.00
#
_symmetry.space_group_name_H-M   'P 1'
#
loop_
_entity.id
_entity.type
_entity.pdbx_description
1 polymer ?
#
loop_
_entity_poly.entity_id
_entity_poly.type
_entity_poly.pdbx_seq_one_letter_code
_entity_poly.pdbx_strand_id
1 'polypeptide(L)'
;MADIATPEFLNELKSLYPATANYVDGAWFLAAGIAFSSSNYPEGISRILRYALEDLDKCPGTSDEDRRLLVRKMRDGIFKSGLITGIPKVINALVSLYQATPEVLRDTEPLRDSSRSREEVSAAGQAFFDSTYGDTAGKVQSLLKTIYPDLEHFTIKLTYGYVCALSEVTSAKETSFALISSLIANDTPRQAEWHLRGALRNGATLEETRAVREIALRIAIKAGVPLNHEVPNI
;
A
#
# COMPACT_ATOMS: atom_id res chain seq x y z
N MET A 1 -23.88 9.08 -1.90
CA MET A 1 -23.28 7.73 -1.93
C MET A 1 -23.53 7.07 -0.59
N ALA A 2 -23.84 5.78 -0.57
CA ALA A 2 -23.97 5.05 0.70
C ALA A 2 -22.65 5.10 1.47
N ASP A 3 -22.72 5.18 2.79
CA ASP A 3 -21.54 5.14 3.66
C ASP A 3 -20.97 3.72 3.65
N ILE A 4 -19.89 3.50 2.90
CA ILE A 4 -19.30 2.16 2.72
C ILE A 4 -18.24 1.83 3.76
N ALA A 5 -17.72 2.80 4.51
CA ALA A 5 -16.72 2.60 5.57
C ALA A 5 -17.36 2.69 6.96
N THR A 6 -18.41 1.89 7.20
CA THR A 6 -19.09 1.83 8.50
C THR A 6 -18.20 1.16 9.55
N PRO A 7 -18.41 1.44 10.86
CA PRO A 7 -17.64 0.79 11.92
C PRO A 7 -17.69 -0.74 11.88
N GLU A 8 -18.84 -1.32 11.52
CA GLU A 8 -19.03 -2.77 11.38
C GLU A 8 -18.14 -3.33 10.28
N PHE A 9 -18.10 -2.65 9.12
CA PHE A 9 -17.25 -3.08 8.01
C PHE A 9 -15.77 -2.89 8.31
N LEU A 10 -15.37 -1.80 8.98
CA LEU A 10 -13.98 -1.61 9.40
C LEU A 10 -13.53 -2.68 10.41
N ASN A 11 -14.41 -3.06 11.34
CA ASN A 11 -14.14 -4.15 12.28
C ASN A 11 -14.01 -5.50 11.57
N GLU A 12 -14.86 -5.78 10.57
CA GLU A 12 -14.77 -6.95 9.72
C GLU A 12 -13.42 -7.00 8.99
N LEU A 13 -13.02 -5.90 8.32
CA LEU A 13 -11.74 -5.80 7.61
C LEU A 13 -10.54 -6.01 8.54
N LYS A 14 -10.55 -5.39 9.72
CA LYS A 14 -9.51 -5.58 10.75
C LYS A 14 -9.41 -7.05 11.16
N SER A 15 -10.55 -7.73 11.35
CA SER A 15 -10.58 -9.13 11.79
C SER A 15 -10.01 -10.13 10.79
N LEU A 16 -9.88 -9.74 9.51
CA LEU A 16 -9.25 -10.57 8.48
C LEU A 16 -7.73 -10.66 8.65
N TYR A 17 -7.10 -9.64 9.22
CA TYR A 17 -5.65 -9.57 9.37
C TYR A 17 -5.19 -10.29 10.65
N PRO A 18 -4.12 -11.10 10.61
CA PRO A 18 -3.63 -11.80 11.78
C PRO A 18 -3.25 -10.82 12.90
N ALA A 19 -3.52 -11.21 14.15
CA ALA A 19 -3.15 -10.41 15.30
C ALA A 19 -1.63 -10.21 15.36
N THR A 20 -1.21 -8.98 15.65
CA THR A 20 0.20 -8.58 15.77
C THR A 20 0.54 -8.19 17.19
N ALA A 21 1.82 -8.29 17.56
CA ALA A 21 2.29 -7.90 18.89
C ALA A 21 2.13 -6.39 19.13
N ASN A 22 2.51 -5.57 18.14
CA ASN A 22 2.24 -4.13 18.14
C ASN A 22 1.12 -3.81 17.15
N TYR A 23 0.22 -2.89 17.53
CA TYR A 23 -0.91 -2.52 16.68
C TYR A 23 -0.47 -1.94 15.32
N VAL A 24 0.58 -1.11 15.33
CA VAL A 24 1.13 -0.47 14.12
C VAL A 24 1.77 -1.45 13.13
N ASP A 25 2.02 -2.69 13.54
CA ASP A 25 2.47 -3.77 12.64
C ASP A 25 1.30 -4.44 11.90
N GLY A 26 0.06 -4.23 12.37
CA GLY A 26 -1.16 -4.72 11.75
C GLY A 26 -1.50 -3.93 10.49
N ALA A 27 -1.02 -4.36 9.32
CA ALA A 27 -1.15 -3.63 8.06
C ALA A 27 -2.58 -3.59 7.44
N TRP A 28 -3.63 -3.95 8.20
CA TRP A 28 -5.01 -3.93 7.73
C TRP A 28 -5.46 -2.52 7.33
N PHE A 29 -5.13 -1.51 8.12
CA PHE A 29 -5.52 -0.11 7.87
C PHE A 29 -4.80 0.45 6.63
N LEU A 30 -3.57 0.00 6.39
CA LEU A 30 -2.77 0.33 5.22
C LEU A 30 -3.44 -0.22 3.95
N ALA A 31 -3.70 -1.53 3.93
CA ALA A 31 -4.36 -2.20 2.82
C ALA A 31 -5.74 -1.61 2.53
N ALA A 32 -6.53 -1.36 3.59
CA ALA A 32 -7.86 -0.77 3.47
C ALA A 32 -7.81 0.65 2.91
N GLY A 33 -6.94 1.51 3.43
CA GLY A 33 -6.78 2.89 2.94
C GLY A 33 -6.40 2.93 1.46
N ILE A 34 -5.52 2.03 1.03
CA ILE A 34 -5.08 1.97 -0.36
C ILE A 34 -6.18 1.45 -1.29
N ALA A 35 -6.98 0.47 -0.84
CA ALA A 35 -8.12 -0.03 -1.60
C ALA A 35 -9.22 1.04 -1.76
N PHE A 36 -9.56 1.81 -0.71
CA PHE A 36 -10.49 2.94 -0.83
C PHE A 36 -9.94 4.05 -1.72
N SER A 37 -8.66 4.40 -1.56
CA SER A 37 -7.97 5.35 -2.45
C SER A 37 -8.08 4.90 -3.90
N SER A 38 -7.77 3.63 -4.18
CA SER A 38 -7.76 3.09 -5.53
C SER A 38 -9.15 2.98 -6.16
N SER A 39 -10.15 2.76 -5.32
CA SER A 39 -11.57 2.75 -5.70
C SER A 39 -12.16 4.17 -5.82
N ASN A 40 -11.39 5.23 -5.55
CA ASN A 40 -11.81 6.63 -5.55
C ASN A 40 -12.91 6.96 -4.52
N TYR A 41 -12.77 6.43 -3.30
CA TYR A 41 -13.62 6.71 -2.14
C TYR A 41 -12.83 7.38 -1.01
N PRO A 42 -12.43 8.66 -1.17
CA PRO A 42 -11.57 9.36 -0.23
C PRO A 42 -12.20 9.51 1.17
N GLU A 43 -13.53 9.52 1.31
CA GLU A 43 -14.23 9.63 2.59
C GLU A 43 -13.90 8.45 3.52
N GLY A 44 -13.68 7.26 2.94
CA GLY A 44 -13.27 6.05 3.67
C GLY A 44 -11.92 6.20 4.36
N ILE A 45 -11.00 6.99 3.79
CA ILE A 45 -9.66 7.22 4.35
C ILE A 45 -9.74 7.89 5.73
N SER A 46 -10.55 8.95 5.83
CA SER A 46 -10.75 9.68 7.09
C SER A 46 -11.31 8.79 8.21
N ARG A 47 -12.17 7.84 7.85
CA ARG A 47 -12.84 6.92 8.78
C ARG A 47 -11.90 5.83 9.25
N ILE A 48 -11.12 5.25 8.35
CA ILE A 48 -10.06 4.31 8.70
C ILE A 48 -9.07 4.96 9.66
N LEU A 49 -8.62 6.19 9.36
CA LEU A 49 -7.66 6.86 10.24
C LEU A 49 -8.23 7.04 11.65
N ARG A 50 -9.45 7.58 11.77
CA ARG A 50 -10.10 7.77 13.08
C ARG A 50 -10.26 6.45 13.82
N TYR A 51 -10.79 5.42 13.15
CA TYR A 51 -10.99 4.10 13.73
C TYR A 51 -9.67 3.48 14.21
N ALA A 52 -8.61 3.57 13.38
CA ALA A 52 -7.32 2.98 13.69
C ALA A 52 -6.58 3.73 14.82
N LEU A 53 -6.69 5.06 14.89
CA LEU A 53 -6.17 5.85 16.01
C LEU A 53 -6.94 5.56 17.31
N GLU A 54 -8.27 5.52 17.27
CA GLU A 54 -9.09 5.18 18.44
C GLU A 54 -8.78 3.78 18.99
N ASP A 55 -8.52 2.82 18.11
CA ASP A 55 -8.11 1.48 18.50
C ASP A 55 -6.68 1.43 19.04
N LEU A 56 -5.77 2.16 18.42
CA LEU A 56 -4.39 2.29 18.89
C LEU A 56 -4.35 2.94 20.28
N ASP A 57 -5.20 3.92 20.55
CA ASP A 57 -5.29 4.59 21.86
C ASP A 57 -5.80 3.67 22.99
N LYS A 58 -6.43 2.54 22.66
CA LYS A 58 -6.83 1.52 23.64
C LYS A 58 -5.66 0.59 24.02
N CYS A 59 -4.58 0.57 23.23
CA CYS A 59 -3.42 -0.26 23.53
C CYS A 59 -2.60 0.36 24.69
N PRO A 60 -2.21 -0.44 25.71
CA PRO A 60 -1.34 0.05 26.77
C PRO A 60 0.02 0.50 26.22
N GLY A 61 0.48 1.67 26.64
CA GLY A 61 1.82 2.17 26.28
C GLY A 61 1.91 2.90 24.94
N THR A 62 0.79 3.17 24.26
CA THR A 62 0.76 3.92 23.00
C THR A 62 1.42 5.30 23.12
N SER A 63 2.43 5.52 22.28
CA SER A 63 3.19 6.76 22.19
C SER A 63 2.73 7.65 21.02
N ASP A 64 3.16 8.92 21.02
CA ASP A 64 2.93 9.81 19.89
C ASP A 64 3.71 9.37 18.63
N GLU A 65 4.81 8.63 18.80
CA GLU A 65 5.53 8.02 17.68
C GLU A 65 4.74 6.87 17.05
N ASP A 66 3.98 6.09 17.82
CA ASP A 66 3.09 5.05 17.25
C ASP A 66 1.97 5.70 16.41
N ARG A 67 1.37 6.78 16.93
CA ARG A 67 0.35 7.54 16.19
C ARG A 67 0.93 8.15 14.91
N ARG A 68 2.13 8.74 15.00
CA ARG A 68 2.83 9.31 13.84
C ARG A 68 3.18 8.24 12.82
N LEU A 69 3.68 7.08 13.27
CA LEU A 69 4.02 5.96 12.40
C LEU A 69 2.79 5.42 11.68
N LEU A 70 1.65 5.24 12.37
CA LEU A 70 0.39 4.81 11.74
C LEU A 70 -0.03 5.76 10.61
N VAL A 71 -0.05 7.07 10.88
CA VAL A 71 -0.39 8.10 9.89
C VAL A 71 0.59 8.08 8.72
N ARG A 72 1.90 7.99 9.01
CA ARG A 72 2.96 7.95 7.98
C ARG A 72 2.87 6.68 7.13
N LYS A 73 2.55 5.52 7.70
CA LYS A 73 2.30 4.28 6.96
C LYS A 73 1.14 4.45 5.98
N MET A 74 -0.01 4.97 6.44
CA MET A 74 -1.14 5.26 5.55
C MET A 74 -0.75 6.22 4.43
N ARG A 75 -0.08 7.33 4.76
CA ARG A 75 0.36 8.35 3.81
C ARG A 75 1.30 7.77 2.75
N ASP A 76 2.35 7.08 3.18
CA ASP A 76 3.36 6.52 2.28
C ASP A 76 2.81 5.37 1.44
N GLY A 77 1.96 4.51 2.00
CA GLY A 77 1.28 3.46 1.24
C GLY A 77 0.35 4.00 0.15
N ILE A 78 -0.46 5.01 0.48
CA ILE A 78 -1.33 5.69 -0.50
C ILE A 78 -0.46 6.36 -1.59
N PHE A 79 0.63 7.02 -1.22
CA PHE A 79 1.57 7.60 -2.18
C PHE A 79 2.17 6.55 -3.12
N LYS A 80 2.70 5.44 -2.57
CA LYS A 80 3.27 4.33 -3.33
C LYS A 80 2.25 3.70 -4.29
N SER A 81 0.98 3.62 -3.90
CA SER A 81 -0.09 3.10 -4.76
C SER A 81 -0.36 3.94 -6.01
N GLY A 82 0.05 5.21 -6.03
CA GLY A 82 -0.13 6.14 -7.16
C GLY A 82 0.51 5.66 -8.47
N LEU A 83 1.52 4.79 -8.36
CA LEU A 83 2.16 4.10 -9.50
C LEU A 83 1.17 3.28 -10.33
N ILE A 84 0.09 2.79 -9.70
CA ILE A 84 -0.91 1.92 -10.31
C ILE A 84 -2.24 2.65 -10.43
N THR A 85 -2.68 3.29 -9.35
CA THR A 85 -4.02 3.85 -9.30
C THR A 85 -4.16 5.24 -9.92
N GLY A 86 -3.05 5.90 -10.23
CA GLY A 86 -3.01 7.26 -10.75
C GLY A 86 -3.05 8.35 -9.68
N ILE A 87 -2.32 9.44 -9.95
CA ILE A 87 -2.13 10.57 -9.02
C ILE A 87 -3.43 11.28 -8.62
N PRO A 88 -4.46 11.48 -9.48
CA PRO A 88 -5.68 12.17 -9.06
C PRO A 88 -6.40 11.51 -7.88
N LYS A 89 -6.52 10.17 -7.90
CA LYS A 89 -7.13 9.40 -6.80
C LYS A 89 -6.29 9.50 -5.52
N VAL A 90 -4.97 9.45 -5.64
CA VAL A 90 -4.03 9.65 -4.54
C VAL A 90 -4.17 11.05 -3.92
N ILE A 91 -4.29 12.10 -4.73
CA ILE A 91 -4.52 13.47 -4.24
C ILE A 91 -5.81 13.52 -3.40
N ASN A 92 -6.92 13.00 -3.94
CA ASN A 92 -8.19 12.97 -3.21
C ASN A 92 -8.06 12.24 -1.86
N ALA A 93 -7.40 11.08 -1.86
CA ALA A 93 -7.19 10.28 -0.66
C ALA A 93 -6.28 10.98 0.36
N LEU A 94 -5.18 11.59 -0.08
CA LEU A 94 -4.24 12.29 0.81
C LEU A 94 -4.81 13.61 1.34
N VAL A 95 -5.66 14.31 0.60
CA VAL A 95 -6.42 15.46 1.10
C VAL A 95 -7.35 15.03 2.24
N SER A 96 -8.10 13.95 2.05
CA SER A 96 -8.97 13.39 3.09
C SER A 96 -8.17 12.93 4.32
N LEU A 97 -7.03 12.27 4.11
CA LEU A 97 -6.12 11.87 5.18
C LEU A 97 -5.60 13.10 5.95
N TYR A 98 -5.16 14.14 5.24
CA TYR A 98 -4.63 15.38 5.83
C TYR A 98 -5.68 16.07 6.72
N GLN A 99 -6.91 16.21 6.22
CA GLN A 99 -8.02 16.83 6.97
C GLN A 99 -8.35 16.05 8.25
N ALA A 100 -8.26 14.72 8.20
CA ALA A 100 -8.51 13.87 9.37
C ALA A 100 -7.30 13.74 10.31
N THR A 101 -6.09 14.12 9.87
CA THR A 101 -4.87 14.01 10.66
C THR A 101 -4.77 15.16 11.67
N PRO A 102 -4.67 14.88 12.99
CA PRO A 102 -4.38 15.89 14.00
C PRO A 102 -3.13 16.70 13.67
N GLU A 103 -3.14 18.02 13.95
CA GLU A 103 -2.06 18.93 13.54
C GLU A 103 -0.68 18.46 14.03
N VAL A 104 -0.60 17.99 15.28
CA VAL A 104 0.64 17.47 15.89
C VAL A 104 1.24 16.27 15.14
N LEU A 105 0.43 15.52 14.37
CA LEU A 105 0.84 14.33 13.61
C LEU A 105 1.12 14.62 12.13
N ARG A 106 1.02 15.88 11.69
CA ARG A 106 1.30 16.26 10.30
C ARG A 106 2.80 16.35 10.07
N ASP A 107 3.23 15.88 8.89
CA ASP A 107 4.60 16.10 8.43
C ASP A 107 4.70 17.46 7.75
N THR A 108 5.80 18.17 7.97
CA THR A 108 6.12 19.44 7.31
C THR A 108 7.18 19.27 6.22
N GLU A 109 7.91 18.15 6.21
CA GLU A 109 8.98 17.83 5.27
C GLU A 109 8.73 16.48 4.58
N PRO A 110 9.27 16.26 3.36
CA PRO A 110 9.20 14.97 2.70
C PRO A 110 9.88 13.86 3.50
N LEU A 111 9.30 12.65 3.44
CA LEU A 111 9.92 11.44 4.01
C LEU A 111 11.06 10.88 3.15
N ARG A 112 11.11 11.29 1.87
CA ARG A 112 12.13 10.84 0.91
C ARG A 112 13.26 11.85 0.86
N ASP A 113 14.49 11.34 0.94
CA ASP A 113 15.69 12.15 0.75
C ASP A 113 15.91 12.47 -0.73
N SER A 114 15.78 13.76 -1.08
CA SER A 114 16.00 14.27 -2.44
C SER A 114 17.48 14.40 -2.81
N SER A 115 18.41 14.19 -1.86
CA SER A 115 19.85 14.29 -2.11
C SER A 115 20.48 13.00 -2.65
N ARG A 116 19.77 11.87 -2.58
CA ARG A 116 20.22 10.57 -3.12
C ARG A 116 20.59 10.69 -4.59
N SER A 117 21.76 10.15 -4.95
CA SER A 117 22.24 10.09 -6.32
C SER A 117 21.36 9.18 -7.19
N ARG A 118 21.43 9.39 -8.50
CA ARG A 118 20.70 8.54 -9.47
C ARG A 118 21.16 7.09 -9.40
N GLU A 119 22.43 6.89 -9.07
CA GLU A 119 23.09 5.60 -8.94
C GLU A 119 22.56 4.86 -7.71
N GLU A 120 22.48 5.52 -6.55
CA GLU A 120 21.91 4.94 -5.32
C GLU A 120 20.43 4.60 -5.46
N VAL A 121 19.65 5.46 -6.14
CA VAL A 121 18.25 5.20 -6.44
C VAL A 121 18.11 4.00 -7.37
N SER A 122 18.92 3.93 -8.43
CA SER A 122 18.90 2.81 -9.38
C SER A 122 19.28 1.48 -8.72
N ALA A 123 20.32 1.48 -7.88
CA ALA A 123 20.76 0.28 -7.17
C ALA A 123 19.70 -0.23 -6.18
N ALA A 124 19.08 0.67 -5.41
CA ALA A 124 17.99 0.31 -4.51
C ALA A 124 16.76 -0.22 -5.29
N GLY A 125 16.47 0.37 -6.44
CA GLY A 125 15.38 -0.06 -7.31
C GLY A 125 15.59 -1.46 -7.87
N GLN A 126 16.79 -1.74 -8.38
CA GLN A 126 17.15 -3.08 -8.87
C GLN A 126 17.06 -4.11 -7.75
N ALA A 127 17.61 -3.82 -6.55
CA ALA A 127 17.56 -4.73 -5.42
C ALA A 127 16.12 -5.06 -4.98
N PHE A 128 15.24 -4.05 -4.89
CA PHE A 128 13.84 -4.27 -4.53
C PHE A 128 13.09 -5.04 -5.63
N PHE A 129 13.35 -4.73 -6.90
CA PHE A 129 12.78 -5.44 -8.04
C PHE A 129 13.17 -6.92 -8.02
N ASP A 130 14.46 -7.22 -7.84
CA ASP A 130 14.98 -8.58 -7.77
C ASP A 130 14.37 -9.36 -6.60
N SER A 131 14.25 -8.75 -5.42
CA SER A 131 13.57 -9.35 -4.26
C SER A 131 12.10 -9.68 -4.57
N THR A 132 11.39 -8.75 -5.21
CA THR A 132 9.97 -8.91 -5.51
C THR A 132 9.72 -10.04 -6.51
N TYR A 133 10.51 -10.12 -7.59
CA TYR A 133 10.28 -11.07 -8.68
C TYR A 133 11.08 -12.38 -8.55
N GLY A 134 12.10 -12.44 -7.69
CA GLY A 134 12.96 -13.61 -7.49
C GLY A 134 13.53 -14.13 -8.79
N ASP A 135 13.47 -15.45 -8.99
CA ASP A 135 13.96 -16.13 -10.22
C ASP A 135 13.30 -15.64 -11.52
N THR A 136 12.18 -14.92 -11.44
CA THR A 136 11.51 -14.35 -12.61
C THR A 136 11.93 -12.92 -12.93
N ALA A 137 12.74 -12.27 -12.09
CA ALA A 137 13.15 -10.87 -12.25
C ALA A 137 13.72 -10.58 -13.64
N GLY A 138 14.70 -11.37 -14.09
CA GLY A 138 15.29 -11.20 -15.42
C GLY A 138 14.28 -11.33 -16.56
N LYS A 139 13.28 -12.23 -16.44
CA LYS A 139 12.23 -12.40 -17.45
C LYS A 139 11.26 -11.20 -17.46
N VAL A 140 10.87 -10.72 -16.29
CA VAL A 140 9.97 -9.56 -16.17
C VAL A 140 10.66 -8.29 -16.65
N GLN A 141 11.90 -8.04 -16.24
CA GLN A 141 12.67 -6.87 -16.68
C GLN A 141 12.92 -6.90 -18.20
N SER A 142 13.27 -8.06 -18.75
CA SER A 142 13.42 -8.25 -20.20
C SER A 142 12.12 -7.98 -20.94
N LEU A 143 10.98 -8.44 -20.41
CA LEU A 143 9.66 -8.12 -20.96
C LEU A 143 9.43 -6.60 -20.98
N LEU A 144 9.59 -5.90 -19.84
CA LEU A 144 9.37 -4.46 -19.75
C LEU A 144 10.24 -3.69 -20.75
N LYS A 145 11.52 -4.06 -20.86
CA LYS A 145 12.46 -3.44 -21.79
C LYS A 145 12.10 -3.71 -23.26
N THR A 146 11.67 -4.93 -23.56
CA THR A 146 11.33 -5.36 -24.93
C THR A 146 10.07 -4.64 -25.41
N ILE A 147 9.06 -4.48 -24.56
CA ILE A 147 7.84 -3.77 -24.96
C ILE A 147 8.07 -2.27 -25.09
N TYR A 148 8.88 -1.67 -24.21
CA TYR A 148 9.30 -0.27 -24.32
C TYR A 148 10.49 0.03 -23.39
N PRO A 149 11.70 0.37 -23.88
CA PRO A 149 12.86 0.60 -23.03
C PRO A 149 12.67 1.67 -21.93
N ASP A 150 11.93 2.74 -22.20
CA ASP A 150 11.67 3.77 -21.17
C ASP A 150 10.77 3.24 -20.05
N LEU A 151 9.93 2.24 -20.32
CA LEU A 151 9.12 1.59 -19.29
C LEU A 151 10.03 0.87 -18.29
N GLU A 152 11.00 0.08 -18.75
CA GLU A 152 11.95 -0.57 -17.85
C GLU A 152 12.80 0.46 -17.08
N HIS A 153 13.29 1.49 -17.77
CA HIS A 153 14.05 2.57 -17.14
C HIS A 153 13.25 3.28 -16.04
N PHE A 154 12.01 3.64 -16.34
CA PHE A 154 11.08 4.28 -15.42
C PHE A 154 10.76 3.35 -14.23
N THR A 155 10.47 2.08 -14.51
CA THR A 155 10.16 1.07 -13.50
C THR A 155 11.32 0.88 -12.53
N ILE A 156 12.54 0.60 -13.00
CA ILE A 156 13.65 0.34 -12.09
C ILE A 156 14.01 1.59 -11.28
N LYS A 157 14.13 2.74 -11.93
CA LYS A 157 14.70 3.92 -11.27
C LYS A 157 13.66 4.70 -10.46
N LEU A 158 12.53 5.04 -11.07
CA LEU A 158 11.57 5.92 -10.44
C LEU A 158 10.56 5.14 -9.62
N THR A 159 10.00 4.04 -10.14
CA THR A 159 8.99 3.29 -9.39
C THR A 159 9.63 2.47 -8.27
N TYR A 160 10.53 1.55 -8.61
CA TYR A 160 11.16 0.70 -7.61
C TYR A 160 12.18 1.46 -6.78
N GLY A 161 13.06 2.24 -7.41
CA GLY A 161 14.14 2.95 -6.72
C GLY A 161 13.67 4.10 -5.85
N TYR A 162 13.00 5.08 -6.43
CA TYR A 162 12.64 6.31 -5.71
C TYR A 162 11.37 6.14 -4.86
N VAL A 163 10.36 5.44 -5.39
CA VAL A 163 9.07 5.31 -4.71
C VAL A 163 9.03 4.12 -3.76
N CYS A 164 9.33 2.89 -4.22
CA CYS A 164 9.14 1.67 -3.44
C CYS A 164 10.26 1.39 -2.43
N ALA A 165 11.53 1.66 -2.75
CA ALA A 165 12.67 1.24 -1.94
C ALA A 165 12.89 2.05 -0.65
N LEU A 166 12.10 3.11 -0.39
CA LEU A 166 12.02 3.74 0.93
C LEU A 166 11.38 2.74 1.90
N SER A 167 12.13 2.27 2.90
CA SER A 167 11.70 1.20 3.82
C SER A 167 11.66 1.60 5.30
N GLU A 168 11.97 2.86 5.59
CA GLU A 168 12.03 3.47 6.94
C GLU A 168 10.65 3.66 7.57
N VAL A 169 9.59 3.71 6.76
CA VAL A 169 8.21 3.95 7.20
C VAL A 169 7.30 2.77 6.86
N THR A 170 7.30 2.34 5.60
CA THR A 170 6.64 1.09 5.19
C THR A 170 7.70 0.09 4.75
N SER A 171 7.73 -1.06 5.42
CA SER A 171 8.63 -2.18 5.13
C SER A 171 8.46 -2.72 3.70
N ALA A 172 9.35 -3.64 3.29
CA ALA A 172 9.24 -4.30 1.99
C ALA A 172 7.92 -5.08 1.82
N LYS A 173 7.45 -5.77 2.86
CA LYS A 173 6.15 -6.44 2.84
C LYS A 173 4.98 -5.46 2.77
N GLU A 174 5.02 -4.37 3.53
CA GLU A 174 3.96 -3.34 3.50
C GLU A 174 3.91 -2.60 2.17
N THR A 175 5.06 -2.37 1.54
CA THR A 175 5.14 -1.88 0.16
C THR A 175 4.51 -2.87 -0.81
N SER A 176 4.71 -4.18 -0.62
CA SER A 176 4.05 -5.20 -1.43
C SER A 176 2.53 -5.19 -1.21
N PHE A 177 2.06 -5.01 0.03
CA PHE A 177 0.63 -4.86 0.34
C PHE A 177 0.03 -3.64 -0.35
N ALA A 178 0.75 -2.52 -0.38
CA ALA A 178 0.31 -1.33 -1.10
C ALA A 178 0.08 -1.61 -2.60
N LEU A 179 1.02 -2.32 -3.24
CA LEU A 179 0.89 -2.70 -4.63
C LEU A 179 -0.27 -3.69 -4.82
N ILE A 180 -0.37 -4.76 -4.03
CA ILE A 180 -1.46 -5.74 -4.09
C ILE A 180 -2.83 -5.07 -3.98
N SER A 181 -3.04 -4.24 -2.96
CA SER A 181 -4.34 -3.59 -2.72
C SER A 181 -4.75 -2.69 -3.89
N SER A 182 -3.80 -1.97 -4.48
CA SER A 182 -4.06 -1.12 -5.64
C SER A 182 -4.31 -1.92 -6.93
N LEU A 183 -3.59 -3.04 -7.15
CA LEU A 183 -3.75 -3.88 -8.34
C LEU A 183 -5.11 -4.57 -8.38
N ILE A 184 -5.57 -5.07 -7.22
CA ILE A 184 -6.89 -5.69 -7.08
C ILE A 184 -7.98 -4.65 -7.33
N ALA A 185 -7.89 -3.47 -6.73
CA ALA A 185 -8.87 -2.40 -6.91
C ALA A 185 -8.85 -1.76 -8.32
N ASN A 186 -7.85 -2.04 -9.15
CA ASN A 186 -7.77 -1.61 -10.55
C ASN A 186 -7.95 -2.77 -11.56
N ASP A 187 -8.38 -3.96 -11.12
CA ASP A 187 -8.65 -5.12 -11.99
C ASP A 187 -7.46 -5.53 -12.88
N THR A 188 -6.26 -5.62 -12.29
CA THR A 188 -5.00 -5.97 -12.98
C THR A 188 -4.43 -7.33 -12.51
N PRO A 189 -5.07 -8.46 -12.87
CA PRO A 189 -4.83 -9.77 -12.24
C PRO A 189 -3.40 -10.29 -12.43
N ARG A 190 -2.82 -10.12 -13.61
CA ARG A 190 -1.46 -10.60 -13.91
C ARG A 190 -0.43 -9.99 -12.95
N GLN A 191 -0.50 -8.68 -12.74
CA GLN A 191 0.39 -7.99 -11.83
C GLN A 191 0.04 -8.33 -10.38
N ALA A 192 -1.25 -8.43 -10.03
CA ALA A 192 -1.66 -8.86 -8.69
C ALA A 192 -1.05 -10.22 -8.31
N GLU A 193 -1.07 -11.20 -9.22
CA GLU A 193 -0.43 -12.51 -9.01
C GLU A 193 1.07 -12.39 -8.71
N TRP A 194 1.78 -11.55 -9.47
CA TRP A 194 3.21 -11.33 -9.26
C TRP A 194 3.51 -10.73 -7.89
N HIS A 195 2.75 -9.72 -7.48
CA HIS A 195 2.96 -9.03 -6.22
C HIS A 195 2.48 -9.84 -5.01
N LEU A 196 1.48 -10.70 -5.15
CA LEU A 196 1.10 -11.69 -4.14
C LEU A 196 2.28 -12.62 -3.81
N ARG A 197 2.94 -13.18 -4.83
CA ARG A 197 4.16 -13.99 -4.63
C ARG A 197 5.34 -13.15 -4.13
N GLY A 198 5.46 -11.91 -4.61
CA GLY A 198 6.50 -10.98 -4.20
C GLY A 198 6.40 -10.58 -2.73
N ALA A 199 5.19 -10.46 -2.18
CA ALA A 199 5.00 -10.18 -0.76
C ALA A 199 5.64 -11.24 0.14
N LEU A 200 5.50 -12.53 -0.22
CA LEU A 200 6.13 -13.63 0.51
C LEU A 200 7.67 -13.52 0.49
N ARG A 201 8.26 -13.17 -0.66
CA ARG A 201 9.71 -12.94 -0.77
C ARG A 201 10.17 -11.72 0.03
N ASN A 202 9.31 -10.71 0.13
CA ASN A 202 9.54 -9.49 0.90
C ASN A 202 9.22 -9.63 2.40
N GLY A 203 8.98 -10.86 2.88
CA GLY A 203 8.86 -11.19 4.30
C GLY A 203 7.45 -11.21 4.87
N ALA A 204 6.41 -11.18 4.03
CA ALA A 204 5.03 -11.41 4.47
C ALA A 204 4.77 -12.90 4.74
N THR A 205 3.88 -13.19 5.68
CA THR A 205 3.33 -14.55 5.80
C THR A 205 2.23 -14.79 4.77
N LEU A 206 1.87 -16.07 4.58
CA LEU A 206 0.75 -16.44 3.72
C LEU A 206 -0.58 -15.87 4.24
N GLU A 207 -0.77 -15.88 5.55
CA GLU A 207 -1.94 -15.35 6.24
C GLU A 207 -2.07 -13.83 6.06
N GLU A 208 -0.99 -13.08 6.28
CA GLU A 208 -0.96 -11.64 6.05
C GLU A 208 -1.32 -11.32 4.59
N THR A 209 -0.76 -12.07 3.64
CA THR A 209 -0.97 -11.82 2.22
C THR A 209 -2.40 -12.16 1.78
N ARG A 210 -2.98 -13.25 2.31
CA ARG A 210 -4.40 -13.59 2.10
C ARG A 210 -5.33 -12.54 2.69
N ALA A 211 -5.02 -12.03 3.88
CA ALA A 211 -5.79 -10.98 4.51
C ALA A 211 -5.80 -9.69 3.68
N VAL A 212 -4.64 -9.25 3.20
CA VAL A 212 -4.51 -8.05 2.35
C VAL A 212 -5.29 -8.19 1.04
N ARG A 213 -5.19 -9.36 0.40
CA ARG A 213 -5.97 -9.69 -0.80
C ARG A 213 -7.48 -9.56 -0.52
N GLU A 214 -7.94 -10.18 0.55
CA GLU A 214 -9.36 -10.21 0.91
C GLU A 214 -9.90 -8.83 1.30
N ILE A 215 -9.15 -8.06 2.08
CA ILE A 215 -9.47 -6.67 2.43
C ILE A 215 -9.65 -5.83 1.15
N ALA A 216 -8.70 -5.90 0.23
CA ALA A 216 -8.75 -5.14 -1.02
C ALA A 216 -9.95 -5.55 -1.90
N LEU A 217 -10.21 -6.85 -2.02
CA LEU A 217 -11.33 -7.38 -2.78
C LEU A 217 -12.68 -6.93 -2.20
N ARG A 218 -12.88 -7.06 -0.88
CA ARG A 218 -14.15 -6.66 -0.24
C ARG A 218 -14.42 -5.17 -0.41
N ILE A 219 -13.39 -4.33 -0.26
CA ILE A 219 -13.53 -2.89 -0.47
C ILE A 219 -13.87 -2.59 -1.93
N ALA A 220 -13.16 -3.20 -2.89
CA ALA A 220 -13.44 -2.99 -4.32
C ALA A 220 -14.88 -3.37 -4.69
N ILE A 221 -15.38 -4.51 -4.20
CA ILE A 221 -16.78 -4.94 -4.38
C ILE A 221 -17.75 -3.94 -3.75
N LYS A 222 -17.52 -3.55 -2.50
CA LYS A 222 -18.42 -2.62 -1.78
C LYS A 222 -18.41 -1.22 -2.40
N ALA A 223 -17.29 -0.83 -3.00
CA ALA A 223 -17.10 0.39 -3.76
C ALA A 223 -17.67 0.32 -5.20
N GLY A 224 -18.18 -0.83 -5.63
CA GLY A 224 -18.75 -1.00 -6.97
C GLY A 224 -17.72 -0.93 -8.10
N VAL A 225 -16.45 -1.26 -7.82
CA VAL A 225 -15.42 -1.40 -8.86
C VAL A 225 -15.81 -2.54 -9.81
N PRO A 226 -15.81 -2.34 -11.14
CA PRO A 226 -16.11 -3.40 -12.10
C PRO A 226 -14.91 -4.35 -12.24
N LEU A 227 -14.89 -5.39 -11.41
CA LEU A 227 -13.90 -6.47 -11.48
C LEU A 227 -14.28 -7.45 -12.60
N ASN A 228 -13.68 -7.29 -13.78
CA ASN A 228 -13.98 -8.10 -14.96
C ASN A 228 -13.16 -9.40 -15.00
N HIS A 229 -12.11 -9.49 -14.17
CA HIS A 229 -11.22 -10.64 -14.12
C HIS A 229 -11.26 -11.32 -12.74
N GLU A 230 -10.94 -12.61 -12.72
CA GLU A 230 -10.76 -13.33 -11.47
C GLU A 230 -9.55 -12.78 -10.70
N VAL A 231 -9.74 -12.50 -9.41
CA VAL A 231 -8.63 -12.07 -8.53
C VAL A 231 -7.77 -13.27 -8.19
N PRO A 232 -6.47 -13.28 -8.55
CA PRO A 232 -5.60 -14.44 -8.34
C PRO A 232 -5.55 -14.89 -6.89
N ASN A 233 -5.46 -16.20 -6.68
CA ASN A 233 -5.29 -16.79 -5.36
C ASN A 233 -3.80 -16.80 -4.94
N ILE A 234 -3.56 -17.06 -3.64
CA ILE A 234 -2.23 -17.24 -3.05
C ILE A 234 -2.15 -18.47 -2.13
#